data_AF-X6DXC8-F1
#
_entry.id   AF-X6DXC8-F1
#
_cell.length_a   1.000
_cell.length_b   1.000
_cell.length_c   1.000
_cell.angle_alpha   90.00
_cell.angle_beta   90.00
_cell.angle_gamma   90.00
#
_symmetry.space_group_name_H-M   'P 1'
#
loop_
_entity.id
_entity.type
_entity.pdbx_description
1 polymer ?
#
loop_
_entity_poly.entity_id
_entity_poly.type
_entity_poly.pdbx_seq_one_letter_code
_entity_poly.pdbx_strand_id
1 'polypeptide(L)'
;MLNKPTWPVKAIWPILALTASIGLGACKILPTPSAKGDANASAFNPDKMVEDIWASKVIPYLSQKAGPFAEVHALAKTDQAAAGAKYGNPKKQANSPWTFAVRVEGKIVAANTQSRAGTMDIDVDGDGKADARVQIGPAMRGTALRDSLDFVQFNDFTNQIDFAQFGKAFNAHADKAVLSKLPREALEGRTVKVLGAYTIESGQDLPLVTPAEAEIGPKP
;
A
#
# COMPACT_ATOMS: atom_id res chain seq x y z
N MET A 1 19.66 -32.73 -70.48
CA MET A 1 19.00 -33.07 -69.20
C MET A 1 18.13 -31.88 -68.82
N LEU A 2 16.88 -31.86 -69.28
CA LEU A 2 15.65 -32.20 -68.52
C LEU A 2 15.35 -31.17 -67.40
N ASN A 3 14.15 -30.61 -67.22
CA ASN A 3 12.89 -30.65 -67.95
C ASN A 3 11.94 -29.63 -67.30
N LYS A 4 11.42 -28.70 -68.10
CA LYS A 4 10.04 -28.17 -68.14
C LYS A 4 9.36 -27.37 -66.97
N PRO A 5 8.33 -26.58 -67.35
CA PRO A 5 7.79 -25.39 -66.68
C PRO A 5 6.41 -25.65 -66.05
N THR A 6 5.75 -24.61 -65.49
CA THR A 6 4.28 -24.39 -65.39
C THR A 6 4.04 -23.15 -64.50
N TRP A 7 2.99 -22.33 -64.56
CA TRP A 7 2.02 -21.82 -65.55
C TRP A 7 1.27 -20.64 -64.84
N PRO A 8 0.31 -19.91 -65.44
CA PRO A 8 0.09 -18.49 -65.16
C PRO A 8 -1.04 -18.23 -64.15
N VAL A 9 -0.98 -17.07 -63.51
CA VAL A 9 -2.06 -16.50 -62.69
C VAL A 9 -3.20 -16.08 -63.62
N LYS A 10 -4.35 -16.76 -63.52
CA LYS A 10 -5.61 -16.31 -64.13
C LYS A 10 -6.51 -15.72 -63.05
N ALA A 11 -6.84 -14.44 -63.22
CA ALA A 11 -8.01 -13.81 -62.60
C ALA A 11 -9.29 -14.41 -63.20
N ILE A 12 -10.39 -14.39 -62.42
CA ILE A 12 -11.80 -14.10 -62.80
C ILE A 12 -12.70 -14.43 -61.58
N TRP A 13 -13.31 -13.38 -61.01
CA TRP A 13 -14.52 -13.36 -60.16
C TRP A 13 -15.78 -13.49 -61.07
N PRO A 14 -17.06 -13.70 -60.64
CA PRO A 14 -17.68 -13.28 -59.36
C PRO A 14 -18.88 -14.18 -58.85
N ILE A 15 -19.66 -13.65 -57.87
CA ILE A 15 -21.08 -13.94 -57.49
C ILE A 15 -21.31 -15.17 -56.57
N LEU A 16 -22.17 -15.20 -55.54
CA LEU A 16 -22.93 -14.29 -54.67
C LEU A 16 -23.83 -15.25 -53.83
N ALA A 17 -23.81 -15.18 -52.49
CA ALA A 17 -24.93 -15.55 -51.58
C ALA A 17 -24.38 -15.57 -50.14
N LEU A 18 -24.63 -14.54 -49.34
CA LEU A 18 -25.76 -14.47 -48.42
C LEU A 18 -25.66 -15.50 -47.28
N THR A 19 -25.14 -15.08 -46.12
CA THR A 19 -25.88 -15.00 -44.85
C THR A 19 -24.96 -14.48 -43.75
N ALA A 20 -25.22 -13.25 -43.29
CA ALA A 20 -24.67 -12.72 -42.05
C ALA A 20 -25.58 -13.18 -40.91
N SER A 21 -25.17 -14.21 -40.17
CA SER A 21 -25.76 -14.54 -38.88
C SER A 21 -24.87 -13.98 -37.77
N ILE A 22 -25.29 -12.84 -37.21
CA ILE A 22 -24.75 -12.24 -36.00
C ILE A 22 -25.08 -13.20 -34.85
N GLY A 23 -24.11 -14.02 -34.46
CA GLY A 23 -24.17 -14.79 -33.22
C GLY A 23 -23.73 -13.91 -32.07
N LEU A 24 -24.67 -13.23 -31.41
CA LEU A 24 -24.44 -12.69 -30.07
C LEU A 24 -24.24 -13.89 -29.13
N GLY A 25 -22.98 -14.21 -28.83
CA GLY A 25 -22.64 -15.12 -27.75
C GLY A 25 -23.17 -14.55 -26.45
N ALA A 26 -24.33 -15.04 -26.02
CA ALA A 26 -24.94 -14.71 -24.74
C ALA A 26 -23.95 -15.05 -23.61
N CYS A 27 -23.50 -14.03 -22.89
CA CYS A 27 -22.93 -14.23 -21.56
C CYS A 27 -24.02 -14.91 -20.72
N LYS A 28 -23.83 -16.18 -20.38
CA LYS A 28 -24.66 -16.88 -19.41
C LYS A 28 -24.40 -16.25 -18.05
N ILE A 29 -25.31 -15.39 -17.61
CA ILE A 29 -25.35 -14.89 -16.24
C ILE A 29 -25.60 -16.12 -15.36
N LEU A 30 -24.57 -16.57 -14.66
CA LEU A 30 -24.71 -17.55 -13.60
C LEU A 30 -25.49 -16.86 -12.47
N PRO A 31 -26.58 -17.45 -11.95
CA PRO A 31 -27.19 -16.96 -10.74
C PRO A 31 -26.13 -16.98 -9.63
N THR A 32 -25.75 -15.80 -9.12
CA THR A 32 -25.12 -15.72 -7.81
C THR A 32 -26.10 -16.37 -6.84
N PRO A 33 -25.69 -17.39 -6.05
CA PRO A 33 -26.55 -17.85 -4.97
C PRO A 33 -26.80 -16.64 -4.09
N SER A 34 -28.05 -16.18 -4.05
CA SER A 34 -28.48 -15.23 -3.03
C SER A 34 -28.10 -15.86 -1.70
N ALA A 35 -27.11 -15.26 -1.04
CA ALA A 35 -26.76 -15.62 0.31
C ALA A 35 -28.04 -15.48 1.13
N LYS A 36 -28.68 -16.61 1.46
CA LYS A 36 -29.44 -16.70 2.69
C LYS A 36 -28.40 -16.54 3.78
N GLY A 37 -28.13 -15.28 4.11
CA GLY A 37 -27.24 -14.92 5.19
C GLY A 37 -27.84 -15.44 6.48
N ASP A 38 -27.10 -16.30 7.16
CA ASP A 38 -27.30 -16.57 8.56
C ASP A 38 -27.33 -15.23 9.29
N ALA A 39 -28.45 -14.92 9.96
CA ALA A 39 -28.67 -13.68 10.72
C ALA A 39 -27.77 -13.57 11.98
N ASN A 40 -26.71 -14.36 12.07
CA ASN A 40 -25.75 -14.42 13.16
C ASN A 40 -24.28 -14.24 12.71
N ALA A 41 -24.01 -13.96 11.42
CA ALA A 41 -22.70 -13.48 11.02
C ALA A 41 -22.56 -12.01 11.47
N SER A 42 -21.63 -11.73 12.39
CA SER A 42 -21.27 -10.35 12.72
C SER A 42 -20.96 -9.58 11.43
N ALA A 43 -21.72 -8.51 11.17
CA ALA A 43 -21.50 -7.68 9.98
C ALA A 43 -20.04 -7.20 9.94
N PHE A 44 -19.41 -7.27 8.77
CA PHE A 44 -18.03 -6.82 8.56
C PHE A 44 -17.89 -5.37 9.05
N ASN A 45 -17.07 -5.16 10.08
CA ASN A 45 -16.81 -3.86 10.70
C ASN A 45 -15.29 -3.63 10.79
N PRO A 46 -14.68 -3.07 9.74
CA PRO A 46 -13.23 -2.93 9.67
C PRO A 46 -12.69 -1.98 10.76
N ASP A 47 -13.44 -0.94 11.13
CA ASP A 47 -13.01 0.01 12.17
C ASP A 47 -12.87 -0.69 13.52
N LYS A 48 -13.87 -1.50 13.90
CA LYS A 48 -13.84 -2.27 15.15
C LYS A 48 -12.75 -3.33 15.14
N MET A 49 -12.57 -4.02 14.02
CA MET A 49 -11.51 -5.03 13.86
C MET A 49 -10.13 -4.42 14.05
N VAL A 50 -9.86 -3.23 13.50
CA VAL A 50 -8.59 -2.51 13.70
C VAL A 50 -8.42 -2.09 15.16
N GLU A 51 -9.46 -1.50 15.76
CA GLU A 51 -9.43 -1.07 17.17
C GLU A 51 -9.05 -2.21 18.11
N ASP A 52 -9.62 -3.41 17.89
CA ASP A 52 -9.39 -4.58 18.74
C ASP A 52 -7.94 -5.11 18.71
N ILE A 53 -7.26 -4.94 17.58
CA ILE A 53 -5.89 -5.46 17.39
C ILE A 53 -4.82 -4.38 17.53
N TRP A 54 -5.18 -3.10 17.52
CA TRP A 54 -4.21 -2.01 17.41
C TRP A 54 -3.18 -2.02 18.54
N ALA A 55 -3.64 -1.83 19.78
CA ALA A 55 -2.76 -1.77 20.94
C ALA A 55 -2.17 -3.14 21.31
N SER A 56 -2.94 -4.22 21.10
CA SER A 56 -2.59 -5.56 21.57
C SER A 56 -1.68 -6.34 20.61
N LYS A 57 -1.71 -6.02 19.31
CA LYS A 57 -0.96 -6.75 18.28
C LYS A 57 -0.16 -5.84 17.36
N VAL A 58 -0.78 -4.80 16.80
CA VAL A 58 -0.14 -3.94 15.78
C VAL A 58 1.08 -3.21 16.35
N ILE A 59 0.91 -2.49 17.46
CA ILE A 59 2.00 -1.73 18.08
C ILE A 59 3.15 -2.64 18.54
N PRO A 60 2.92 -3.74 19.29
CA PRO A 60 3.99 -4.66 19.66
C PRO A 60 4.72 -5.26 18.45
N TYR A 61 3.97 -5.69 17.43
CA TYR A 61 4.55 -6.25 16.22
C TYR A 61 5.44 -5.25 15.49
N LEU A 62 4.94 -4.03 15.23
CA LEU A 62 5.73 -2.99 14.58
C LEU A 62 6.97 -2.63 15.41
N SER A 63 6.82 -2.52 16.73
CA SER A 63 7.94 -2.24 17.63
C SER A 63 9.03 -3.32 17.56
N GLN A 64 8.65 -4.59 17.47
CA GLN A 64 9.61 -5.69 17.35
C GLN A 64 10.23 -5.74 15.95
N LYS A 65 9.42 -5.53 14.92
CA LYS A 65 9.81 -5.74 13.51
C LYS A 65 10.58 -4.55 12.93
N ALA A 66 10.32 -3.34 13.38
CA ALA A 66 10.87 -2.13 12.80
C ALA A 66 12.39 -1.99 13.05
N GLY A 67 13.13 -1.64 12.00
CA GLY A 67 14.53 -1.22 12.10
C GLY A 67 14.71 0.29 11.95
N PRO A 68 15.91 0.84 12.23
CA PRO A 68 16.24 2.22 11.92
C PRO A 68 16.05 2.52 10.43
N PHE A 69 15.39 3.64 10.09
CA PHE A 69 15.01 3.95 8.72
C PHE A 69 16.17 3.88 7.73
N ALA A 70 17.32 4.49 8.05
CA ALA A 70 18.50 4.49 7.18
C ALA A 70 18.98 3.06 6.85
N GLU A 71 19.04 2.17 7.85
CA GLU A 71 19.45 0.77 7.65
C GLU A 71 18.42 0.00 6.81
N VAL A 72 17.14 0.14 7.13
CA VAL A 72 16.05 -0.55 6.42
C VAL A 72 16.02 -0.10 4.97
N HIS A 73 16.12 1.21 4.73
CA HIS A 73 16.04 1.79 3.40
C HIS A 73 17.26 1.46 2.53
N ALA A 74 18.47 1.48 3.12
CA ALA A 74 19.69 1.06 2.44
C ALA A 74 19.64 -0.43 2.03
N LEU A 75 19.17 -1.31 2.92
CA LEU A 75 19.00 -2.72 2.59
C LEU A 75 17.89 -2.91 1.55
N ALA A 76 16.76 -2.22 1.67
CA ALA A 76 15.68 -2.33 0.72
C ALA A 76 16.06 -1.88 -0.70
N LYS A 77 17.00 -0.93 -0.84
CA LYS A 77 17.53 -0.51 -2.16
C LYS A 77 18.43 -1.57 -2.81
N THR A 78 19.10 -2.40 -2.02
CA THR A 78 20.07 -3.39 -2.51
C THR A 78 19.50 -4.81 -2.59
N ASP A 79 18.66 -5.19 -1.63
CA ASP A 79 17.99 -6.48 -1.54
C ASP A 79 16.63 -6.34 -0.83
N GLN A 80 15.58 -6.09 -1.62
CA GLN A 80 14.22 -5.98 -1.11
C GLN A 80 13.72 -7.25 -0.44
N ALA A 81 14.17 -8.43 -0.88
CA ALA A 81 13.72 -9.70 -0.31
C ALA A 81 14.31 -9.91 1.09
N ALA A 82 15.60 -9.62 1.28
CA ALA A 82 16.24 -9.65 2.59
C ALA A 82 15.65 -8.59 3.54
N ALA A 83 15.46 -7.35 3.06
CA ALA A 83 14.76 -6.31 3.82
C ALA A 83 13.35 -6.75 4.20
N GLY A 84 12.64 -7.39 3.27
CA GLY A 84 11.28 -7.87 3.42
C GLY A 84 11.14 -8.97 4.45
N ALA A 85 12.06 -9.93 4.44
CA ALA A 85 12.11 -10.99 5.45
C ALA A 85 12.40 -10.41 6.85
N LYS A 86 13.33 -9.46 6.96
CA LYS A 86 13.76 -8.89 8.24
C LYS A 86 12.76 -7.90 8.81
N TYR A 87 12.35 -6.90 8.02
CA TYR A 87 11.59 -5.72 8.45
C TYR A 87 10.18 -5.63 7.87
N GLY A 88 9.80 -6.50 6.93
CA GLY A 88 8.50 -6.45 6.26
C GLY A 88 7.61 -7.66 6.53
N ASN A 89 6.60 -7.81 5.68
CA ASN A 89 5.69 -8.95 5.64
C ASN A 89 6.16 -9.97 4.58
N PRO A 90 6.83 -11.07 4.97
CA PRO A 90 7.29 -12.09 4.02
C PRO A 90 6.15 -12.87 3.35
N LYS A 91 4.93 -12.79 3.91
CA LYS A 91 3.73 -13.43 3.38
C LYS A 91 2.92 -12.53 2.44
N LYS A 92 3.45 -11.36 2.07
CA LYS A 92 2.80 -10.47 1.10
C LYS A 92 2.37 -11.24 -0.15
N GLN A 93 1.33 -10.76 -0.83
CA GLN A 93 0.94 -11.34 -2.12
C GLN A 93 2.10 -11.23 -3.12
N ALA A 94 2.24 -12.22 -4.01
CA ALA A 94 3.41 -12.38 -4.88
C ALA A 94 3.79 -11.09 -5.63
N ASN A 95 2.79 -10.38 -6.15
CA ASN A 95 2.97 -9.18 -6.97
C ASN A 95 2.77 -7.86 -6.19
N SER A 96 2.52 -7.91 -4.88
CA SER A 96 2.45 -6.70 -4.06
C SER A 96 3.85 -6.15 -3.80
N PRO A 97 4.02 -4.82 -3.77
CA PRO A 97 5.30 -4.22 -3.42
C PRO A 97 5.69 -4.58 -1.98
N TRP A 98 6.99 -4.56 -1.70
CA TRP A 98 7.47 -4.73 -0.33
C TRP A 98 7.08 -3.53 0.53
N THR A 99 6.71 -3.83 1.76
CA THR A 99 6.36 -2.84 2.77
C THR A 99 7.14 -3.16 4.03
N PHE A 100 7.77 -2.14 4.62
CA PHE A 100 8.73 -2.31 5.70
C PHE A 100 8.31 -1.49 6.92
N ALA A 101 8.43 -2.10 8.09
CA ALA A 101 8.31 -1.42 9.37
C ALA A 101 9.61 -0.67 9.69
N VAL A 102 9.51 0.58 10.10
CA VAL A 102 10.65 1.49 10.33
C VAL A 102 10.47 2.33 11.58
N ARG A 103 11.62 2.67 12.19
CA ARG A 103 11.78 3.77 13.12
C ARG A 103 12.43 4.94 12.40
N VAL A 104 11.73 6.05 12.30
CA VAL A 104 12.27 7.30 11.76
C VAL A 104 12.53 8.23 12.93
N GLU A 105 13.79 8.58 13.14
CA GLU A 105 14.20 9.57 14.13
C GLU A 105 15.06 10.61 13.41
N GLY A 106 14.76 11.88 13.63
CA GLY A 106 15.42 12.94 12.86
C GLY A 106 14.87 14.32 13.13
N LYS A 107 15.27 15.28 12.28
CA LYS A 107 14.83 16.67 12.34
C LYS A 107 13.82 16.96 11.24
N ILE A 108 12.76 17.69 11.57
CA ILE A 108 11.79 18.15 10.58
C ILE A 108 12.42 19.32 9.81
N VAL A 109 12.60 19.16 8.50
CA VAL A 109 13.19 20.18 7.61
C VAL A 109 12.16 20.91 6.77
N ALA A 110 10.99 20.31 6.53
CA ALA A 110 9.84 20.98 5.91
C ALA A 110 8.53 20.38 6.41
N ALA A 111 7.47 21.17 6.48
CA ALA A 111 6.12 20.67 6.79
C ALA A 111 5.04 21.25 5.87
N ASN A 112 4.17 20.39 5.36
CA ASN A 112 2.95 20.78 4.66
C ASN A 112 1.75 20.46 5.55
N THR A 113 1.23 21.48 6.22
CA THR A 113 0.04 21.39 7.09
C THR A 113 -1.20 22.03 6.48
N GLN A 114 -1.07 22.69 5.32
CA GLN A 114 -2.18 23.31 4.59
C GLN A 114 -3.02 22.27 3.84
N SER A 115 -2.40 21.18 3.40
CA SER A 115 -3.07 20.07 2.74
C SER A 115 -3.77 19.15 3.73
N ARG A 116 -4.92 18.59 3.33
CA ARG A 116 -5.55 17.47 4.05
C ARG A 116 -4.68 16.22 4.06
N ALA A 117 -3.86 16.02 3.03
CA ALA A 117 -2.82 14.99 3.01
C ALA A 117 -1.51 15.63 3.52
N GLY A 118 -1.53 16.07 4.77
CA GLY A 118 -0.40 16.78 5.37
C GLY A 118 0.81 15.87 5.54
N THR A 119 2.00 16.44 5.42
CA THR A 119 3.26 15.70 5.53
C THR A 119 4.32 16.52 6.25
N MET A 120 5.33 15.83 6.79
CA MET A 120 6.57 16.43 7.27
C MET A 120 7.76 15.67 6.67
N ASP A 121 8.73 16.41 6.18
CA ASP A 121 9.93 15.90 5.57
C ASP A 121 11.03 15.87 6.63
N ILE A 122 11.64 14.70 6.81
CA ILE A 122 12.52 14.38 7.92
C ILE A 122 13.92 14.12 7.39
N ASP A 123 14.88 14.85 7.95
CA ASP A 123 16.32 14.64 7.84
C ASP A 123 16.74 13.66 8.93
N VAL A 124 17.18 12.47 8.53
CA VAL A 124 17.54 11.35 9.42
C VAL A 124 19.04 11.31 9.66
N ASP A 125 19.86 11.80 8.73
CA ASP A 125 21.32 11.73 8.80
C ASP A 125 22.00 13.05 9.22
N GLY A 126 21.25 14.14 9.30
CA GLY A 126 21.69 15.45 9.74
C GLY A 126 22.35 16.30 8.64
N ASP A 127 22.21 15.93 7.36
CA ASP A 127 22.81 16.66 6.24
C ASP A 127 22.01 17.90 5.78
N GLY A 128 20.84 18.13 6.39
CA GLY A 128 19.92 19.22 6.08
C GLY A 128 18.96 18.93 4.93
N LYS A 129 18.98 17.75 4.33
CA LYS A 129 18.04 17.28 3.31
C LYS A 129 17.10 16.23 3.89
N ALA A 130 15.95 16.09 3.25
CA ALA A 130 14.98 15.09 3.67
C ALA A 130 15.35 13.70 3.14
N ASP A 131 15.30 12.70 4.01
CA ASP A 131 15.46 11.28 3.69
C ASP A 131 14.13 10.54 3.62
N ALA A 132 13.15 11.00 4.41
CA ALA A 132 11.85 10.39 4.55
C ALA A 132 10.75 11.44 4.57
N ARG A 133 9.58 11.10 4.04
CA ARG A 133 8.37 11.91 4.17
C ARG A 133 7.38 11.20 5.06
N VAL A 134 7.00 11.81 6.18
CA VAL A 134 6.05 11.24 7.13
C VAL A 134 4.67 11.88 6.93
N GLN A 135 3.65 11.05 6.82
CA GLN A 135 2.26 11.51 6.76
C GLN A 135 1.77 11.96 8.14
N ILE A 136 1.12 13.13 8.21
CA ILE A 136 0.52 13.68 9.44
C ILE A 136 -1.01 13.83 9.32
N GLY A 137 -1.62 13.34 8.25
CA GLY A 137 -3.08 13.31 8.09
C GLY A 137 -3.72 14.69 7.93
N PRO A 138 -5.06 14.78 8.00
CA PRO A 138 -5.99 13.67 8.32
C PRO A 138 -6.31 12.73 7.15
N ALA A 139 -5.93 13.06 5.92
CA ALA A 139 -6.15 12.20 4.75
C ALA A 139 -4.89 11.37 4.46
N MET A 140 -4.76 10.24 5.14
CA MET A 140 -3.68 9.28 4.97
C MET A 140 -3.85 8.47 3.67
N ARG A 141 -2.75 8.24 2.97
CA ARG A 141 -2.67 7.52 1.70
C ARG A 141 -2.02 6.16 1.87
N GLY A 142 -2.32 5.26 0.93
CA GLY A 142 -1.72 3.93 0.84
C GLY A 142 -2.25 2.95 1.88
N THR A 143 -1.58 1.81 2.00
CA THR A 143 -1.96 0.68 2.87
C THR A 143 -0.78 0.15 3.67
N ALA A 144 0.28 0.94 3.81
CA ALA A 144 1.57 0.51 4.35
C ALA A 144 1.45 -0.13 5.76
N LEU A 145 0.62 0.44 6.64
CA LEU A 145 0.43 -0.14 7.96
C LEU A 145 -0.15 -1.56 7.88
N ARG A 146 -1.27 -1.76 7.18
CA ARG A 146 -1.89 -3.08 6.98
C ARG A 146 -0.92 -4.06 6.33
N ASP A 147 -0.24 -3.62 5.27
CA ASP A 147 0.56 -4.50 4.42
C ASP A 147 1.90 -4.93 5.06
N SER A 148 2.36 -4.21 6.08
CA SER A 148 3.53 -4.55 6.87
C SER A 148 3.32 -5.73 7.84
N LEU A 149 2.07 -6.11 8.11
CA LEU A 149 1.70 -7.09 9.14
C LEU A 149 1.63 -8.51 8.56
N ASP A 150 2.45 -9.43 9.06
CA ASP A 150 2.49 -10.82 8.57
C ASP A 150 1.35 -11.72 9.09
N PHE A 151 0.53 -11.18 9.99
CA PHE A 151 -0.68 -11.82 10.52
C PHE A 151 -1.96 -11.25 9.91
N VAL A 152 -1.86 -10.30 8.97
CA VAL A 152 -3.00 -9.79 8.19
C VAL A 152 -2.78 -10.20 6.73
N GLN A 153 -3.54 -11.18 6.26
CA GLN A 153 -3.42 -11.69 4.90
C GLN A 153 -4.72 -11.45 4.12
N PHE A 154 -4.59 -11.29 2.81
CA PHE A 154 -5.75 -11.13 1.93
C PHE A 154 -6.77 -12.27 2.08
N ASN A 155 -6.29 -13.50 2.29
CA ASN A 155 -7.14 -14.69 2.43
C ASN A 155 -7.95 -14.72 3.73
N ASP A 156 -7.68 -13.82 4.68
CA ASP A 156 -8.49 -13.66 5.90
C ASP A 156 -9.79 -12.87 5.63
N PHE A 157 -9.96 -12.36 4.41
CA PHE A 157 -11.08 -11.50 4.01
C PHE A 157 -11.91 -12.18 2.91
N THR A 158 -13.20 -11.88 2.88
CA THR A 158 -14.13 -12.46 1.90
C THR A 158 -13.83 -12.00 0.47
N ASN A 159 -13.38 -10.76 0.30
CA ASN A 159 -13.15 -10.16 -1.01
C ASN A 159 -12.18 -8.96 -0.96
N GLN A 160 -11.86 -8.40 -2.13
CA GLN A 160 -10.95 -7.26 -2.27
C GLN A 160 -11.49 -5.95 -1.70
N ILE A 161 -12.81 -5.77 -1.68
CA ILE A 161 -13.45 -4.58 -1.12
C ILE A 161 -13.25 -4.58 0.40
N ASP A 162 -13.52 -5.70 1.07
CA ASP A 162 -13.34 -5.85 2.51
C ASP A 162 -11.89 -5.60 2.91
N PHE A 163 -10.94 -6.22 2.20
CA PHE A 163 -9.51 -6.02 2.45
C PHE A 163 -9.08 -4.56 2.27
N ALA A 164 -9.57 -3.89 1.23
CA ALA A 164 -9.30 -2.47 0.98
C ALA A 164 -9.93 -1.56 2.06
N GLN A 165 -11.16 -1.84 2.48
CA GLN A 165 -11.84 -1.13 3.57
C GLN A 165 -11.09 -1.30 4.89
N PHE A 166 -10.56 -2.49 5.18
CA PHE A 166 -9.72 -2.72 6.34
C PHE A 166 -8.44 -1.88 6.31
N GLY A 167 -7.77 -1.78 5.15
CA GLY A 167 -6.62 -0.89 4.97
C GLY A 167 -6.96 0.59 5.21
N LYS A 168 -8.14 1.05 4.75
CA LYS A 168 -8.63 2.40 5.02
C LYS A 168 -8.92 2.62 6.52
N ALA A 169 -9.50 1.63 7.19
CA ALA A 169 -9.76 1.69 8.63
C ALA A 169 -8.45 1.79 9.44
N PHE A 170 -7.38 1.10 9.03
CA PHE A 170 -6.05 1.24 9.62
C PHE A 170 -5.57 2.69 9.60
N ASN A 171 -5.65 3.32 8.43
CA ASN A 171 -5.25 4.71 8.24
C ASN A 171 -6.10 5.69 9.05
N ALA A 172 -7.42 5.48 9.09
CA ALA A 172 -8.34 6.30 9.87
C ALA A 172 -8.09 6.15 11.39
N HIS A 173 -7.82 4.92 11.84
CA HIS A 173 -7.46 4.65 13.23
C HIS A 173 -6.15 5.34 13.60
N ALA A 174 -5.11 5.24 12.76
CA ALA A 174 -3.82 5.91 12.97
C ALA A 174 -3.98 7.43 13.12
N ASP A 175 -4.78 8.05 12.25
CA ASP A 175 -5.06 9.48 12.32
C ASP A 175 -5.76 9.86 13.63
N LYS A 176 -6.83 9.15 13.99
CA LYS A 176 -7.58 9.40 15.24
C LYS A 176 -6.75 9.15 16.48
N ALA A 177 -5.96 8.08 16.51
CA ALA A 177 -5.21 7.66 17.68
C ALA A 177 -3.96 8.52 17.90
N VAL A 178 -3.33 9.00 16.83
CA VAL A 178 -2.00 9.64 16.88
C VAL A 178 -1.98 10.98 16.17
N LEU A 179 -2.24 11.01 14.87
CA LEU A 179 -1.87 12.16 14.04
C LEU A 179 -2.71 13.41 14.31
N SER A 180 -4.00 13.24 14.57
CA SER A 180 -4.92 14.32 14.96
C SER A 180 -4.50 15.05 16.25
N LYS A 181 -3.65 14.43 17.07
CA LYS A 181 -3.13 14.99 18.33
C LYS A 181 -1.78 15.70 18.14
N LEU A 182 -1.15 15.56 16.99
CA LEU A 182 0.14 16.19 16.71
C LEU A 182 -0.02 17.70 16.52
N PRO A 183 0.94 18.52 17.00
CA PRO A 183 0.96 19.94 16.71
C PRO A 183 1.03 20.18 15.20
N ARG A 184 0.41 21.27 14.74
CA ARG A 184 0.35 21.65 13.32
C ARG A 184 1.16 22.90 12.99
N GLU A 185 1.77 23.50 14.01
CA GLU A 185 2.50 24.76 13.91
C GLU A 185 3.94 24.58 14.39
N ALA A 186 4.83 25.41 13.87
CA ALA A 186 6.24 25.46 14.24
C ALA A 186 6.88 24.06 14.26
N LEU A 187 6.61 23.26 13.22
CA LEU A 187 7.11 21.89 13.10
C LEU A 187 8.59 21.86 12.68
N GLU A 188 8.95 22.71 11.72
CA GLU A 188 10.31 22.81 11.20
C GLU A 188 11.31 23.14 12.31
N GLY A 189 12.46 22.47 12.28
CA GLY A 189 13.50 22.58 13.29
C GLY A 189 13.36 21.61 14.47
N ARG A 190 12.15 21.08 14.73
CA ARG A 190 11.90 20.15 15.84
C ARG A 190 12.40 18.75 15.51
N THR A 191 12.67 17.97 16.57
CA THR A 191 12.94 16.54 16.43
C THR A 191 11.64 15.74 16.35
N VAL A 192 11.70 14.60 15.68
CA VAL A 192 10.58 13.66 15.57
C VAL A 192 11.05 12.24 15.83
N LYS A 193 10.19 11.43 16.43
CA LYS A 193 10.32 9.97 16.52
C LYS A 193 9.05 9.33 15.99
N VAL A 194 9.19 8.41 15.05
CA VAL A 194 8.06 7.74 14.38
C VAL A 194 8.30 6.26 14.37
N LEU A 195 7.30 5.50 14.81
CA LEU A 195 7.15 4.09 14.47
C LEU A 195 6.09 3.98 13.37
N GLY A 196 6.45 3.39 12.24
CA GLY A 196 5.53 3.31 11.12
C GLY A 196 5.94 2.30 10.08
N ALA A 197 5.30 2.38 8.92
CA ALA A 197 5.63 1.55 7.77
C ALA A 197 5.63 2.37 6.48
N TYR A 198 6.42 1.94 5.51
CA TYR A 198 6.39 2.50 4.15
C TYR A 198 6.49 1.38 3.11
N THR A 199 5.87 1.63 1.97
CA THR A 199 5.99 0.77 0.79
C THR A 199 7.13 1.29 -0.07
N ILE A 200 8.02 0.41 -0.54
CA ILE A 200 9.07 0.84 -1.46
C ILE A 200 8.52 1.06 -2.86
N GLU A 201 8.79 2.23 -3.39
CA GLU A 201 8.41 2.64 -4.73
C GLU A 201 9.65 2.79 -5.61
N SER A 202 9.50 2.51 -6.92
CA SER A 202 10.55 2.77 -7.90
C SER A 202 10.45 4.24 -8.33
N GLY A 203 11.25 5.12 -7.74
CA GLY A 203 11.21 6.55 -8.02
C GLY A 203 12.30 7.35 -7.31
N GLN A 204 12.32 8.65 -7.57
CA GLN A 204 13.16 9.62 -6.85
C GLN A 204 12.40 10.31 -5.70
N ASP A 205 11.12 9.98 -5.53
CA ASP A 205 10.32 10.52 -4.45
C ASP A 205 10.80 9.98 -3.10
N LEU A 206 10.65 10.81 -2.07
CA LEU A 206 10.95 10.43 -0.69
C LEU A 206 10.04 9.28 -0.26
N PRO A 207 10.57 8.25 0.41
CA PRO A 207 9.77 7.19 1.02
C PRO A 207 8.66 7.76 1.90
N LEU A 208 7.41 7.45 1.56
CA LEU A 208 6.22 7.94 2.28
C LEU A 208 5.89 7.02 3.45
N VAL A 209 6.26 7.44 4.65
CA VAL A 209 6.05 6.72 5.91
C VAL A 209 4.67 7.03 6.47
N THR A 210 3.93 5.98 6.83
CA THR A 210 2.65 6.03 7.52
C THR A 210 2.88 5.70 9.00
N PRO A 211 2.70 6.65 9.94
CA PRO A 211 2.93 6.39 11.36
C PRO A 211 1.85 5.52 11.98
N ALA A 212 2.28 4.59 12.83
CA ALA A 212 1.44 3.95 13.84
C ALA A 212 1.60 4.65 15.21
N GLU A 213 2.77 5.23 15.47
CA GLU A 213 3.06 6.12 16.61
C GLU A 213 3.96 7.27 16.14
N ALA A 214 3.81 8.44 16.75
CA ALA A 214 4.62 9.60 16.46
C ALA A 214 4.73 10.51 17.68
N GLU A 215 5.93 11.02 17.92
CA GLU A 215 6.24 12.00 18.95
C GLU A 215 7.04 13.14 18.32
N ILE A 216 6.70 14.38 18.65
CA ILE A 216 7.41 15.57 18.18
C ILE A 216 8.02 16.26 19.39
N GLY A 217 9.35 16.38 19.41
CA GLY A 217 10.12 17.01 20.49
C GLY A 217 9.77 18.49 20.69
N PRO A 218 10.29 19.19 21.70
CA PRO A 218 9.88 20.57 22.01
C PRO A 218 10.14 21.55 20.86
N LYS A 219 9.54 22.75 20.93
CA LYS A 219 9.86 23.84 19.99
C LYS A 219 11.35 24.20 20.11
N PRO A 220 12.04 24.56 19.01
CA PRO A 220 13.44 24.98 19.04
C PRO A 220 13.66 26.25 19.85
#